data_AF-T2IID2-F1
#
_entry.id   AF-T2IID2-F1
#
_cell.length_a   1.000
_cell.length_b   1.000
_cell.length_c   1.000
_cell.angle_alpha   90.00
_cell.angle_beta   90.00
_cell.angle_gamma   90.00
#
_symmetry.space_group_name_H-M   'P 1'
#
loop_
_entity.id
_entity.type
_entity.pdbx_description
1 polymer ?
#
loop_
_entity_poly.entity_id
_entity_poly.type
_entity_poly.pdbx_seq_one_letter_code
_entity_poly.pdbx_strand_id
1 'polypeptide(L)'
;MNSETISLIGNQLEEENQESIKILFDKIYHYSWSTKWLAIPVALLLPKERMEEWLGDLYQSLYLAFGKYPQWFINLMIIFKTGILIISALKIKISDLLGK
;
A
#
# COMPACT_ATOMS: atom_id res chain seq x y z
N MET A 1 -27.68 -9.00 19.52
CA MET A 1 -26.68 -7.97 19.19
C MET A 1 -27.43 -6.73 18.70
N ASN A 2 -27.25 -5.59 19.35
CA ASN A 2 -27.93 -4.34 19.01
C ASN A 2 -27.21 -3.64 17.83
N SER A 3 -27.96 -2.97 16.96
CA SER A 3 -27.43 -2.28 15.78
C SER A 3 -26.37 -1.23 16.12
N GLU A 4 -26.51 -0.58 17.28
CA GLU A 4 -25.54 0.39 17.79
C GLU A 4 -24.17 -0.25 18.07
N THR A 5 -24.14 -1.46 18.64
CA THR A 5 -22.90 -2.17 18.94
C THR A 5 -22.14 -2.54 17.67
N ILE A 6 -22.86 -2.89 16.59
CA ILE A 6 -22.24 -3.21 15.29
C ILE A 6 -21.67 -1.94 14.64
N SER A 7 -22.39 -0.82 14.72
CA SER A 7 -21.90 0.45 14.17
C SER A 7 -20.66 0.98 14.91
N LEU A 8 -20.61 0.81 16.24
CA LEU A 8 -19.47 1.23 17.06
C LEU A 8 -18.23 0.40 16.74
N ILE A 9 -18.38 -0.93 16.60
CA ILE A 9 -17.29 -1.81 16.19
C ILE A 9 -16.78 -1.45 14.79
N GLY A 10 -17.68 -1.18 13.85
CA GLY A 10 -17.32 -0.75 12.49
C GLY A 10 -16.51 0.55 12.48
N ASN A 11 -16.95 1.55 13.24
CA ASN A 11 -16.24 2.84 13.34
C ASN A 11 -14.85 2.69 13.98
N GLN A 12 -14.71 1.87 15.03
CA GLN A 12 -13.40 1.63 15.66
C GLN A 12 -12.43 0.91 14.71
N LEU A 13 -12.91 -0.06 13.95
CA LEU A 13 -12.12 -0.75 12.93
C LEU A 13 -11.67 0.20 11.81
N GLU A 14 -12.54 1.12 11.40
CA GLU A 14 -12.18 2.12 10.39
C GLU A 14 -11.10 3.08 10.89
N GLU A 15 -11.20 3.54 12.14
CA GLU A 15 -10.21 4.40 12.80
C GLU A 15 -8.85 3.71 12.93
N GLU A 16 -8.82 2.46 13.45
CA GLU A 16 -7.59 1.67 13.59
C GLU A 16 -6.89 1.45 12.25
N ASN A 17 -7.66 1.18 11.20
CA ASN A 17 -7.12 0.98 9.86
C ASN A 17 -6.60 2.30 9.25
N GLN A 18 -7.28 3.45 9.46
CA GLN A 18 -6.74 4.75 9.05
C GLN A 18 -5.42 5.08 9.77
N GLU A 19 -5.32 4.76 11.06
CA GLU A 19 -4.10 4.97 11.84
C GLU A 19 -2.94 4.10 11.35
N SER A 20 -3.21 2.82 11.07
CA SER A 20 -2.23 1.86 10.54
C SER A 20 -1.65 2.31 9.20
N ILE A 21 -2.52 2.74 8.28
CA ILE A 21 -2.11 3.29 6.98
C ILE A 21 -1.24 4.53 7.17
N LYS A 22 -1.64 5.47 8.04
CA LYS A 22 -0.88 6.70 8.30
C LYS A 22 0.52 6.40 8.84
N ILE A 23 0.63 5.44 9.75
CA ILE A 23 1.92 4.98 10.30
C ILE A 23 2.80 4.37 9.20
N LEU A 24 2.22 3.56 8.30
CA LEU A 24 2.96 2.99 7.17
C LEU A 24 3.44 4.07 6.19
N PHE A 25 2.60 5.06 5.89
CA PHE A 25 2.98 6.20 5.05
C PHE A 25 4.18 6.94 5.65
N ASP A 26 4.12 7.31 6.93
CA ASP A 26 5.19 8.04 7.60
C ASP A 26 6.51 7.26 7.57
N LYS A 27 6.44 5.96 7.88
CA LYS A 27 7.60 5.06 7.85
C LYS A 27 8.22 4.98 6.45
N ILE A 28 7.43 4.81 5.40
CA ILE A 28 7.92 4.56 4.03
C ILE A 28 8.32 5.86 3.30
N TYR A 29 7.70 6.99 3.65
CA TYR A 29 7.88 8.27 2.97
C TYR A 29 9.34 8.72 2.88
N HIS A 30 10.14 8.43 3.91
CA HIS A 30 11.52 8.89 4.01
C HIS A 30 12.56 7.96 3.35
N TYR A 31 12.19 6.77 2.89
CA TYR A 31 13.15 5.79 2.37
C TYR A 31 13.78 6.18 1.02
N SER A 32 13.06 6.88 0.15
CA SER A 32 13.59 7.30 -1.15
C SER A 32 12.76 8.38 -1.82
N TRP A 33 13.24 8.94 -2.93
CA TRP A 33 12.39 9.77 -3.79
C TRP A 33 11.30 8.92 -4.48
N SER A 34 11.58 7.67 -4.84
CA SER A 34 10.62 6.79 -5.51
C SER A 34 9.45 6.38 -4.62
N THR A 35 9.63 6.33 -3.29
CA THR A 35 8.48 6.13 -2.39
C THR A 35 7.54 7.34 -2.45
N LYS A 36 8.09 8.56 -2.34
CA LYS A 36 7.33 9.82 -2.33
C LYS A 36 6.57 10.08 -3.63
N TRP A 37 7.23 9.88 -4.77
CA TRP A 37 6.72 10.33 -6.06
C TRP A 37 6.08 9.23 -6.91
N LEU A 38 6.23 7.96 -6.51
CA LEU A 38 5.74 6.83 -7.31
C LEU A 38 4.94 5.83 -6.47
N ALA A 39 5.53 5.24 -5.43
CA ALA A 39 4.83 4.23 -4.63
C ALA A 39 3.57 4.78 -3.94
N ILE A 40 3.71 5.90 -3.24
CA ILE A 40 2.64 6.52 -2.46
C ILE A 40 1.47 6.98 -3.35
N PRO A 41 1.70 7.75 -4.43
CA PRO A 41 0.61 8.12 -5.33
C PRO A 41 -0.13 6.92 -5.93
N VAL A 42 0.59 5.84 -6.28
CA VAL A 42 -0.05 4.64 -6.83
C VAL A 42 -0.83 3.87 -5.76
N ALA A 43 -0.32 3.80 -4.54
CA ALA A 43 -1.01 3.16 -3.42
C ALA A 43 -2.34 3.85 -3.09
N LEU A 44 -2.39 5.19 -3.16
CA LEU A 44 -3.61 5.99 -2.94
C LEU A 44 -4.72 5.74 -3.98
N LEU A 45 -4.40 5.12 -5.12
CA LEU A 45 -5.41 4.74 -6.12
C LEU A 45 -6.08 3.39 -5.80
N LEU A 46 -5.59 2.67 -4.79
CA LEU A 46 -6.12 1.36 -4.41
C LEU A 46 -7.25 1.50 -3.38
N PRO A 47 -8.16 0.51 -3.31
CA PRO A 47 -9.04 0.33 -2.16
C PRO A 47 -8.23 0.22 -0.86
N LYS A 48 -8.78 0.73 0.24
CA LYS A 48 -8.10 0.86 1.55
C LYS A 48 -7.41 -0.42 2.02
N GLU A 49 -8.12 -1.55 1.98
CA GLU A 49 -7.61 -2.87 2.40
C GLU A 49 -6.37 -3.29 1.58
N ARG A 50 -6.45 -3.15 0.25
CA ARG A 50 -5.34 -3.49 -0.65
C ARG A 50 -4.17 -2.51 -0.52
N MET A 51 -4.48 -1.24 -0.22
CA MET A 51 -3.46 -0.23 0.05
C MET A 51 -2.66 -0.58 1.31
N GLU A 52 -3.34 -0.92 2.40
CA GLU A 52 -2.71 -1.31 3.66
C GLU A 52 -1.82 -2.55 3.48
N GLU A 53 -2.34 -3.62 2.86
CA GLU A 53 -1.61 -4.85 2.58
C GLU A 53 -0.34 -4.56 1.74
N TRP A 54 -0.50 -3.79 0.67
CA TRP A 54 0.61 -3.47 -0.23
C TRP A 54 1.66 -2.57 0.41
N LEU A 55 1.24 -1.56 1.19
CA LEU A 55 2.16 -0.71 1.95
C LEU A 55 2.91 -1.51 3.02
N GLY A 56 2.25 -2.48 3.65
CA GLY A 56 2.86 -3.42 4.59
C GLY A 56 3.98 -4.24 3.95
N ASP A 57 3.71 -4.88 2.81
CA ASP A 57 4.70 -5.66 2.05
C ASP A 57 5.88 -4.78 1.56
N LEU A 58 5.58 -3.57 1.08
CA LEU A 58 6.60 -2.62 0.68
C LEU A 58 7.49 -2.21 1.86
N TYR A 59 6.90 -1.89 3.01
CA TYR A 59 7.64 -1.55 4.22
C TYR A 59 8.53 -2.70 4.68
N GLN A 60 8.02 -3.93 4.72
CA GLN A 60 8.81 -5.10 5.11
C GLN A 60 10.01 -5.30 4.18
N SER A 61 9.79 -5.13 2.87
CA SER A 61 10.86 -5.26 1.87
C SER A 61 11.92 -4.17 2.02
N LEU A 62 11.48 -2.93 2.29
CA LEU A 62 12.38 -1.79 2.54
C LEU A 62 13.16 -1.97 3.84
N TYR A 63 12.50 -2.41 4.92
CA TYR A 63 13.13 -2.67 6.21
C TYR A 63 14.26 -3.71 6.08
N LEU A 64 14.04 -4.78 5.30
CA LEU A 64 15.05 -5.82 5.08
C LEU A 64 16.22 -5.35 4.21
N ALA A 65 16.00 -4.38 3.31
CA ALA A 65 16.97 -3.93 2.33
C ALA A 65 17.75 -2.67 2.77
N PHE A 66 17.15 -1.84 3.62
CA PHE A 66 17.75 -0.58 4.05
C PHE A 66 19.00 -0.82 4.91
N GLY A 67 20.03 -0.01 4.67
CA GLY A 67 21.36 -0.20 5.25
C GLY A 67 22.17 -1.35 4.65
N LYS A 68 21.56 -2.27 3.88
CA LYS A 68 22.27 -3.38 3.22
C LYS A 68 22.56 -3.13 1.74
N TYR A 69 21.69 -2.39 1.07
CA TYR A 69 21.80 -2.12 -0.36
C TYR A 69 21.94 -0.63 -0.66
N PRO A 70 22.62 -0.28 -1.77
CA PRO A 70 22.75 1.10 -2.20
C PRO A 70 21.40 1.71 -2.62
N GLN A 71 21.28 3.03 -2.53
CA GLN A 71 20.02 3.75 -2.77
C GLN A 71 19.42 3.49 -4.17
N TRP A 72 20.25 3.33 -5.20
CA TRP A 72 19.75 3.04 -6.55
C TRP A 72 19.01 1.69 -6.63
N PHE A 73 19.47 0.70 -5.86
CA PHE A 73 18.84 -0.62 -5.78
C PHE A 73 17.51 -0.54 -5.04
N ILE A 74 17.46 0.23 -3.94
CA ILE A 74 16.21 0.52 -3.22
C ILE A 74 15.17 1.15 -4.16
N ASN A 75 15.56 2.15 -4.95
CA ASN A 75 14.66 2.79 -5.91
C ASN A 75 14.15 1.79 -6.97
N LEU A 76 15.03 0.94 -7.49
CA LEU A 76 14.67 -0.06 -8.50
C LEU A 76 13.69 -1.09 -7.95
N MET A 77 13.88 -1.53 -6.70
CA MET A 77 12.97 -2.44 -6.01
C MET A 77 11.58 -1.84 -5.82
N ILE A 78 11.51 -0.56 -5.43
CA ILE A 78 10.24 0.17 -5.31
C ILE A 78 9.55 0.26 -6.67
N ILE A 79 10.26 0.68 -7.72
CA ILE A 79 9.72 0.79 -9.08
C ILE A 79 9.16 -0.56 -9.55
N PHE A 80 9.88 -1.66 -9.31
CA PHE A 80 9.44 -2.99 -9.71
C PHE A 80 8.17 -3.43 -8.97
N LYS A 81 8.11 -3.29 -7.64
CA LYS A 81 6.92 -3.63 -6.85
C LYS A 81 5.71 -2.79 -7.22
N THR A 82 5.90 -1.49 -7.45
CA THR A 82 4.82 -0.61 -7.93
C THR A 82 4.41 -0.98 -9.36
N GLY A 83 5.33 -1.39 -10.23
CA GLY A 83 5.02 -1.91 -11.56
C GLY A 83 4.15 -3.16 -11.51
N ILE A 84 4.47 -4.13 -10.65
CA ILE A 84 3.66 -5.34 -10.42
C ILE A 84 2.25 -4.95 -9.96
N LEU A 85 2.14 -4.00 -9.05
CA LEU A 85 0.85 -3.52 -8.56
C LEU A 85 0.00 -2.93 -9.69
N ILE A 86 0.58 -2.06 -10.53
CA ILE A 86 -0.12 -1.45 -11.68
C ILE A 86 -0.58 -2.54 -12.65
N ILE A 87 0.28 -3.50 -13.00
CA ILE A 87 -0.07 -4.61 -13.90
C ILE A 87 -1.20 -5.45 -13.30
N SER A 88 -1.15 -5.72 -11.99
CA SER A 88 -2.18 -6.50 -11.29
C SER A 88 -3.51 -5.78 -11.27
N ALA A 89 -3.51 -4.46 -11.02
CA ALA A 89 -4.70 -3.63 -11.05
C ALA A 89 -5.30 -3.53 -12.47
N LEU A 90 -4.45 -3.37 -13.50
CA LEU A 90 -4.88 -3.38 -14.90
C LEU A 90 -5.47 -4.73 -15.31
N LYS A 91 -4.86 -5.84 -14.88
CA LYS A 91 -5.36 -7.19 -15.19
C LYS A 91 -6.76 -7.41 -14.62
N ILE A 92 -7.02 -6.98 -13.39
CA ILE A 92 -8.36 -7.06 -12.78
C ILE A 92 -9.34 -6.19 -13.56
N LYS A 93 -8.98 -4.93 -13.83
CA LYS A 93 -9.85 -4.01 -14.56
C LYS A 93 -10.17 -4.49 -15.98
N ILE A 94 -9.20 -5.11 -16.66
CA ILE A 94 -9.39 -5.72 -17.99
C ILE A 94 -10.25 -6.97 -17.87
N SER A 95 -10.08 -7.80 -16.83
CA SER A 95 -10.94 -8.96 -16.58
C SER A 95 -12.38 -8.56 -16.31
N ASP A 96 -12.61 -7.49 -15.55
CA ASP A 96 -13.95 -6.95 -15.28
C ASP A 96 -14.58 -6.32 -16.54
N LEU A 97 -13.77 -5.80 -17.46
CA LEU A 97 -14.23 -5.12 -18.67
C LEU A 97 -14.41 -6.07 -19.88
N LEU A 98 -13.63 -7.17 -19.93
CA LEU A 98 -13.71 -8.20 -20.97
C LEU A 98 -14.57 -9.40 -20.55
N GLY A 99 -14.90 -9.55 -19.26
CA GLY A 99 -15.83 -10.57 -18.81
C GLY A 99 -17.28 -10.13 -18.98
N LYS A 100 -18.24 -10.92 -19.48
CA LYS A 100 -18.29 -12.36 -19.81
C LYS A 100 -17.48 -13.31 -18.93
#